data_AF-A0A2W7R0S7-F1
#
_entry.id   AF-A0A2W7R0S7-F1
#
_cell.length_a   1.000
_cell.length_b   1.000
_cell.length_c   1.000
_cell.angle_alpha   90.00
_cell.angle_beta   90.00
_cell.angle_gamma   90.00
#
_symmetry.space_group_name_H-M   'P 1'
#
loop_
_entity.id
_entity.type
_entity.pdbx_description
1 polymer ?
#
loop_
_entity_poly.entity_id
_entity_poly.type
_entity_poly.pdbx_seq_one_letter_code
_entity_poly.pdbx_strand_id
1 'polypeptide(L)'
;MSLDPFRDLHPPRLPLDVAALGWLEVLAGFGLGLLLALGIFELLRPAFTRKARPDLEAELVRLKSLPAAERLLAEARLLDRLGAPLPDEARAQLYAPEAAAPDLEPLIRRAWRAKGGAHV
;
A
#
# COMPACT_ATOMS: atom_id res chain seq x y z
N MET A 1 65.25 -32.35 -3.21
CA MET A 1 64.47 -32.91 -4.33
C MET A 1 63.02 -32.46 -4.12
N SER A 2 62.69 -31.22 -4.50
CA SER A 2 61.34 -30.68 -4.33
C SER A 2 60.48 -31.13 -5.50
N LEU A 3 59.46 -31.92 -5.20
CA LEU A 3 58.38 -32.24 -6.10
C LEU A 3 57.43 -31.04 -6.07
N ASP A 4 57.54 -30.15 -7.05
CA ASP A 4 56.63 -29.01 -7.18
C ASP A 4 55.57 -29.38 -8.25
N PRO A 5 54.41 -29.94 -7.85
CA PRO A 5 53.42 -30.50 -8.79
C PRO A 5 52.76 -29.43 -9.67
N PHE A 6 53.00 -28.16 -9.39
CA PHE A 6 52.44 -27.03 -10.12
C PHE A 6 53.25 -26.64 -11.36
N ARG A 7 54.46 -27.18 -11.53
CA ARG A 7 55.33 -26.82 -12.65
C ARG A 7 54.90 -27.42 -14.00
N ASP A 8 54.09 -28.49 -13.97
CA ASP A 8 53.58 -29.20 -15.15
C ASP A 8 52.08 -28.93 -15.43
N LEU A 9 51.44 -28.05 -14.66
CA LEU A 9 50.08 -27.61 -15.00
C LEU A 9 50.15 -26.62 -16.17
N HIS A 10 49.93 -27.14 -17.39
CA HIS A 10 49.60 -26.29 -18.53
C HIS A 10 48.39 -25.40 -18.18
N PRO A 11 48.39 -24.11 -18.59
CA PRO A 11 47.25 -23.25 -18.35
C PRO A 11 46.02 -23.92 -18.98
N PRO A 12 44.92 -24.13 -18.22
CA PRO A 12 43.72 -24.74 -18.76
C PRO A 12 43.21 -23.84 -19.88
N ARG A 13 43.49 -24.23 -21.12
CA ARG A 13 42.99 -23.54 -22.31
C ARG A 13 41.51 -23.92 -22.42
N LEU A 14 40.65 -23.02 -21.97
CA LEU A 14 39.22 -23.11 -22.23
C LEU A 14 39.03 -23.24 -23.75
N PRO A 15 38.24 -24.21 -24.22
CA PRO A 15 37.88 -24.28 -25.64
C PRO A 15 37.27 -22.94 -26.06
N LEU A 16 37.67 -22.42 -27.21
CA LEU A 16 37.16 -21.13 -27.73
C LEU A 16 35.63 -21.08 -27.80
N ASP A 17 34.99 -22.24 -27.98
CA ASP A 17 33.54 -22.40 -28.00
C ASP A 17 32.87 -22.10 -26.64
N VAL A 18 33.60 -22.18 -25.53
CA VAL A 18 33.09 -21.84 -24.18
C VAL A 18 33.16 -20.33 -23.91
N ALA A 19 33.98 -19.60 -24.67
CA ALA A 19 34.07 -18.14 -24.58
C ALA A 19 33.07 -17.43 -25.52
N ALA A 20 32.50 -18.16 -26.48
CA ALA A 20 31.55 -17.62 -27.44
C ALA A 20 30.14 -17.68 -26.86
N LEU A 21 29.58 -16.52 -26.51
CA LEU A 21 28.22 -16.43 -26.01
C LEU A 21 27.22 -16.82 -27.11
N GLY A 22 26.64 -18.02 -27.00
CA GLY A 22 25.70 -18.56 -27.96
C GLY A 22 24.33 -17.88 -27.88
N TRP A 23 23.56 -17.91 -28.97
CA TRP A 23 22.19 -17.33 -28.98
C TRP A 23 21.28 -17.96 -27.92
N LEU A 24 21.49 -19.24 -27.61
CA LEU A 24 20.78 -19.95 -26.56
C LEU A 24 21.12 -19.39 -25.16
N GLU A 25 22.39 -19.04 -24.92
CA GLU A 25 22.84 -18.48 -23.64
C GLU A 25 22.32 -17.06 -23.46
N VAL A 26 22.23 -16.28 -24.54
CA VAL A 26 21.56 -14.97 -24.55
C VAL A 26 20.09 -15.12 -24.19
N LEU A 27 19.39 -16.08 -24.79
CA LEU A 27 17.97 -16.33 -24.49
C LEU A 27 17.76 -16.82 -23.05
N ALA A 28 18.64 -17.69 -22.56
CA ALA A 28 18.62 -18.17 -21.18
C ALA A 28 18.90 -17.02 -20.19
N GLY A 29 19.90 -16.19 -20.46
CA GLY A 29 20.22 -15.00 -19.67
C GLY A 29 19.07 -13.99 -19.65
N PHE A 30 18.40 -13.80 -20.79
CA PHE A 30 17.21 -12.95 -20.88
C PHE A 30 16.05 -13.50 -20.03
N GLY A 31 15.76 -14.80 -20.13
CA GLY A 31 14.73 -15.44 -19.30
C GLY A 31 15.04 -15.35 -17.81
N LEU A 32 16.30 -15.56 -17.43
CA LEU A 32 16.77 -15.42 -16.05
C LEU A 32 16.61 -13.98 -15.55
N GLY A 33 16.96 -12.99 -16.39
CA GLY A 33 16.77 -11.57 -16.10
C GLY A 33 15.30 -11.23 -15.90
N LEU A 34 14.40 -11.78 -16.70
CA LEU A 34 12.96 -11.57 -16.58
C LEU A 34 12.41 -12.14 -15.26
N LEU A 35 12.85 -13.35 -14.89
CA LEU A 35 12.49 -13.96 -13.61
C LEU A 35 13.00 -13.14 -12.42
N LEU A 36 14.23 -12.65 -12.50
CA LEU A 36 14.80 -11.79 -11.46
C LEU A 36 14.04 -10.46 -11.33
N ALA A 37 13.71 -9.83 -12.47
CA ALA A 37 12.93 -8.60 -12.49
C ALA A 37 11.53 -8.81 -11.88
N LEU A 38 10.87 -9.92 -12.19
CA LEU A 38 9.58 -10.26 -11.61
C LEU A 38 9.68 -10.48 -10.09
N GLY A 39 10.73 -11.15 -9.63
CA GLY A 39 10.98 -11.35 -8.19
C GLY A 39 11.20 -10.02 -7.46
N ILE A 40 12.00 -9.11 -8.02
CA ILE A 40 12.22 -7.77 -7.46
C ILE A 40 10.92 -6.96 -7.48
N PHE A 41 10.17 -7.01 -8.58
CA PHE A 41 8.90 -6.32 -8.70
C PHE A 41 7.92 -6.78 -7.63
N GLU A 42 7.75 -8.09 -7.42
CA GLU A 42 6.83 -8.63 -6.42
C GLU A 42 7.29 -8.29 -4.99
N LEU A 43 8.60 -8.26 -4.74
CA LEU A 43 9.17 -7.82 -3.47
C LEU A 43 8.90 -6.33 -3.19
N LEU A 44 8.97 -5.49 -4.22
CA LEU A 44 8.73 -4.04 -4.11
C LEU A 44 7.24 -3.67 -4.20
N ARG A 45 6.41 -4.52 -4.81
CA ARG A 45 4.97 -4.37 -4.96
C ARG A 45 4.28 -3.92 -3.67
N PRO A 46 4.47 -4.55 -2.50
CA PRO A 46 3.83 -4.11 -1.25
C PRO A 46 4.22 -2.70 -0.82
N ALA A 47 5.42 -2.22 -1.17
CA ALA A 47 5.84 -0.86 -0.87
C ALA A 47 5.11 0.17 -1.77
N PHE A 48 4.88 -0.16 -3.05
CA PHE A 48 4.10 0.67 -3.97
C PHE A 48 2.59 0.57 -3.75
N THR A 49 2.09 -0.57 -3.28
CA THR A 49 0.66 -0.78 -3.00
C THR A 49 0.27 -0.48 -1.56
N ARG A 50 1.20 0.04 -0.73
CA ARG A 50 0.86 0.61 0.58
C ARG A 50 -0.02 1.84 0.32
N LYS A 51 -1.33 1.59 0.20
CA LYS A 51 -2.36 2.63 0.20
C LYS A 51 -2.07 3.50 1.42
N ALA A 52 -1.94 4.80 1.19
CA ALA A 52 -1.86 5.78 2.26
C ALA A 52 -2.98 5.45 3.26
N ARG A 53 -2.61 5.21 4.52
CA ARG A 53 -3.62 4.97 5.56
C ARG A 53 -4.59 6.16 5.50
N PRO A 54 -5.90 5.92 5.43
CA PRO A 54 -6.84 7.02 5.41
C PRO A 54 -6.60 7.86 6.66
N ASP A 55 -6.36 9.16 6.46
CA ASP A 55 -6.07 10.10 7.53
C ASP A 55 -7.38 10.76 7.96
N LEU A 56 -7.77 10.49 9.20
CA LEU A 56 -8.99 11.04 9.79
C LEU A 56 -8.96 12.57 9.82
N GLU A 57 -7.80 13.17 10.11
CA GLU A 57 -7.69 14.62 10.23
C GLU A 57 -7.90 15.29 8.86
N ALA A 58 -7.28 14.74 7.81
CA ALA A 58 -7.51 15.21 6.44
C ALA A 58 -8.99 15.11 6.02
N GLU A 59 -9.68 14.04 6.42
CA GLU A 59 -11.11 13.86 6.11
C GLU A 59 -12.00 14.83 6.90
N LEU A 60 -11.71 15.07 8.19
CA LEU A 60 -12.41 16.05 9.01
C LEU A 60 -12.22 17.49 8.50
N VAL A 61 -11.01 17.84 8.03
CA VAL A 61 -10.74 19.13 7.40
C VAL A 61 -11.55 19.30 6.11
N ARG A 62 -11.64 18.24 5.28
CA ARG A 62 -12.49 18.26 4.09
C ARG A 62 -13.96 18.47 4.44
N LEU A 63 -14.46 17.79 5.48
CA LEU A 63 -15.84 17.97 5.94
C LEU A 63 -16.12 19.40 6.41
N LYS A 64 -15.16 20.04 7.09
CA LYS A 64 -15.28 21.44 7.53
C LYS A 64 -15.35 22.45 6.40
N SER A 65 -14.81 22.12 5.21
CA SER A 65 -14.89 22.99 4.03
C SER A 65 -16.24 22.96 3.31
N LEU A 66 -17.13 22.01 3.66
CA LEU A 66 -18.44 21.89 3.02
C LEU A 66 -19.47 22.86 3.62
N PRO A 67 -20.49 23.28 2.83
CA PRO A 67 -21.67 23.96 3.34
C PRO A 67 -22.34 23.16 4.47
N ALA A 68 -22.93 23.83 5.46
CA ALA A 68 -23.45 23.19 6.67
C ALA A 68 -24.44 22.04 6.41
N ALA A 69 -25.31 22.17 5.40
CA ALA A 69 -26.26 21.11 5.01
C ALA A 69 -25.57 19.88 4.40
N GLU A 70 -24.55 20.09 3.57
CA GLU A 70 -23.78 19.01 2.94
C GLU A 70 -22.84 18.33 3.94
N ARG A 71 -22.30 19.11 4.87
CA ARG A 71 -21.42 18.62 5.94
C ARG A 71 -22.13 17.57 6.80
N LEU A 72 -23.35 17.84 7.25
CA LEU A 72 -24.11 16.93 8.11
C LEU A 72 -24.42 15.60 7.39
N LEU A 73 -24.76 15.65 6.10
CA LEU A 73 -24.95 14.45 5.29
C LEU A 73 -23.64 13.66 5.09
N ALA A 74 -22.53 14.36 4.87
CA ALA A 74 -21.22 13.75 4.67
C ALA A 74 -20.68 13.12 5.97
N GLU A 75 -20.89 13.76 7.12
CA GLU A 75 -20.60 13.22 8.45
C GLU A 75 -21.44 11.97 8.75
N ALA A 76 -22.73 11.98 8.41
CA ALA A 76 -23.60 10.81 8.55
C ALA A 76 -23.14 9.63 7.69
N ARG A 77 -22.74 9.88 6.43
CA ARG A 77 -22.16 8.86 5.55
C ARG A 77 -20.83 8.33 6.08
N LEU A 78 -20.01 9.19 6.69
CA LEU A 78 -18.75 8.77 7.30
C LEU A 78 -19.01 7.85 8.49
N LEU A 79 -19.98 8.17 9.34
CA LEU A 79 -20.39 7.31 10.46
C LEU A 79 -20.92 5.96 10.00
N ASP A 80 -21.74 5.93 8.95
CA ASP A 80 -22.25 4.68 8.35
C ASP A 80 -21.10 3.80 7.82
N ARG A 81 -20.13 4.39 7.10
CA ARG A 81 -18.90 3.69 6.69
C ARG A 81 -18.08 3.16 7.87
N LEU A 82 -18.15 3.82 9.02
CA LEU A 82 -17.48 3.41 10.25
C LEU A 82 -18.29 2.38 11.06
N GLY A 83 -19.51 2.05 10.64
CA GLY A 83 -20.40 1.13 11.35
C GLY A 83 -20.96 1.71 12.65
N ALA A 84 -20.94 3.04 12.81
CA ALA A 84 -21.47 3.72 13.98
C ALA A 84 -22.87 4.25 13.69
N PRO A 85 -23.84 4.02 14.59
CA PRO A 85 -25.19 4.54 14.40
C PRO A 85 -25.20 6.07 14.49
N LEU A 86 -25.99 6.69 13.62
CA LEU A 86 -26.24 8.13 13.68
C LEU A 86 -27.17 8.45 14.86
N PRO A 87 -26.84 9.44 15.72
CA PRO A 87 -27.72 9.88 16.81
C PRO A 87 -29.08 10.33 16.27
N ASP A 88 -30.16 10.08 17.02
CA ASP A 88 -31.52 10.45 16.61
C ASP A 88 -31.69 11.96 16.46
N GLU A 89 -30.98 12.75 17.26
CA GLU A 89 -30.93 14.22 17.15
C GLU A 89 -30.37 14.68 15.80
N ALA A 90 -29.27 14.08 15.35
CA ALA A 90 -28.67 14.37 14.05
C ALA A 90 -29.50 13.82 12.89
N ARG A 91 -30.19 12.69 13.08
CA ARG A 91 -31.15 12.15 12.12
C ARG A 91 -32.35 13.08 11.96
N ALA A 92 -32.89 13.62 13.06
CA ALA A 92 -34.00 14.56 13.02
C ALA A 92 -33.62 15.82 12.24
N GLN A 93 -32.41 16.36 12.45
CA GLN A 93 -31.93 17.54 11.73
C GLN A 93 -31.71 17.34 10.23
N LEU A 94 -31.47 16.11 9.80
CA LEU A 94 -31.38 15.75 8.37
C LEU A 94 -32.72 15.96 7.65
N TYR A 95 -33.84 15.78 8.36
CA TYR A 95 -35.19 15.89 7.80
C TYR A 95 -35.90 17.20 8.19
N ALA A 96 -35.56 17.77 9.34
CA ALA A 96 -36.09 19.02 9.87
C ALA A 96 -34.92 19.86 10.43
N PRO A 97 -34.30 20.72 9.62
CA PRO A 97 -33.20 21.56 10.07
C PRO A 97 -33.70 22.63 11.05
N GLU A 98 -33.79 22.26 12.33
CA GLU A 98 -33.95 23.17 13.45
C GLU A 98 -32.59 23.76 13.88
N ALA A 99 -32.59 24.68 14.85
CA ALA A 99 -31.39 25.39 15.28
C ALA A 99 -30.22 24.46 15.72
N ALA A 100 -29.00 25.01 15.57
CA ALA A 100 -27.69 24.46 15.93
C ALA A 100 -27.49 22.95 15.72
N ALA A 101 -26.74 22.59 14.69
CA ALA A 101 -26.38 21.19 14.47
C ALA A 101 -25.50 20.59 15.57
N PRO A 102 -25.81 19.36 16.04
CA PRO A 102 -24.98 18.69 17.03
C PRO A 102 -23.59 18.44 16.43
N ASP A 103 -22.56 18.58 17.26
CA ASP A 103 -21.19 18.28 16.85
C ASP A 103 -20.99 16.76 16.78
N LEU A 104 -20.88 16.23 15.56
CA LEU A 104 -20.65 14.80 15.31
C LEU A 104 -19.17 14.42 15.31
N GLU A 105 -18.24 15.39 15.32
CA GLU A 105 -16.80 15.16 15.30
C GLU A 105 -16.31 14.21 16.43
N PRO A 106 -16.71 14.37 17.72
CA PRO A 106 -16.28 13.45 18.78
C PRO A 106 -16.77 12.01 18.55
N LEU A 107 -17.95 11.84 17.97
CA LEU A 107 -18.53 10.53 17.68
C LEU A 107 -17.78 9.85 16.52
N ILE A 108 -17.46 10.60 15.46
CA ILE A 108 -16.62 10.13 14.35
C ILE A 108 -15.24 9.70 14.86
N ARG A 109 -14.58 10.50 15.70
CA ARG A 109 -13.27 10.16 16.30
C ARG A 109 -13.32 8.89 17.15
N ARG A 110 -14.43 8.62 17.84
CA ARG A 110 -14.63 7.40 18.62
C ARG A 110 -14.84 6.18 17.70
N ALA A 111 -15.69 6.31 16.69
CA ALA A 111 -15.96 5.27 15.71
C ALA A 111 -14.71 4.89 14.91
N TRP A 112 -13.91 5.89 14.52
CA TRP A 112 -12.63 5.69 13.84
C TRP A 112 -11.65 4.87 14.67
N ARG A 113 -11.49 5.21 15.96
CA ARG A 113 -10.64 4.46 16.89
C ARG A 113 -11.13 3.03 17.08
N ALA A 114 -12.44 2.82 17.21
CA ALA A 114 -13.01 1.48 17.32
C ALA A 114 -12.73 0.63 16.07
N LYS A 115 -12.87 1.20 14.87
CA LYS A 115 -12.58 0.51 13.60
C LYS A 115 -11.09 0.26 13.39
N GLY A 116 -10.23 1.21 13.77
CA GLY A 116 -8.77 1.07 13.70
C GLY A 116 -8.20 0.06 14.71
N GLY A 117 -8.85 -0.10 15.86
CA GLY A 117 -8.50 -1.11 16.87
C GLY A 117 -8.99 -2.53 16.55
N ALA A 118 -9.96 -2.68 15.64
CA ALA A 118 -10.45 -3.99 15.19
C ALA A 118 -9.51 -4.73 14.20
N HIS A 119 -8.36 -4.13 13.88
CA HIS A 119 -7.34 -4.68 12.98
C HIS A 119 -5.96 -4.86 13.65
N VAL A 120 -5.90 -4.87 15.00
CA VAL A 120 -4.69 -5.24 15.75
C VAL A 120 -4.77 -6.71 16.15
#